data_AF-A0A379CHJ8-F1
#
_entry.id   AF-A0A379CHJ8-F1
#
_cell.length_a   1.000
_cell.length_b   1.000
_cell.length_c   1.000
_cell.angle_alpha   90.00
_cell.angle_beta   90.00
_cell.angle_gamma   90.00
#
_symmetry.space_group_name_H-M   'P 1'
#
loop_
_entity.id
_entity.type
_entity.pdbx_description
1 polymer ?
#
loop_
_entity_poly.entity_id
_entity_poly.type
_entity_poly.pdbx_seq_one_letter_code
_entity_poly.pdbx_strand_id
1 'polypeptide(L)'
;MSLSKNYVELYSNYFREIDDIKKSLKMFKLKKNTALKLGIFASDEEVSELEEYLLGVTPKNDTANDKEANQEYIENTKKELSKNENLADILDILEDEDKNSAAKANDMVQIYRFTNGDMYIGRLLDGKMIGIGSYIFAPKEDDEGNINTEYIGNFVNGIREGKGTFTFSNGNEYIGNFVDNKSNGVGRMKYNNGDEYLGNWEEGTKEGMGIYTWKNGYMYIGDFKDGKMDGEGSCFNSKGELVYSGEWLKGQIHGKGKYIWNKNKYYEGDFVQGEKHGTGVFYLNSQPVYTGTWKFDKPSIFDKSFDEVFANIEF
;
A
#
# COMPACT_ATOMS: atom_id res chain seq x y z
N MET A 1 11.09 -8.53 -25.32
CA MET A 1 11.89 -8.88 -24.14
C MET A 1 10.93 -9.04 -22.98
N SER A 2 10.96 -10.18 -22.30
CA SER A 2 10.16 -10.40 -21.10
C SER A 2 10.68 -9.51 -19.97
N LEU A 3 9.79 -9.06 -19.09
CA LEU A 3 10.17 -8.70 -17.72
C LEU A 3 11.14 -9.77 -17.18
N SER A 4 12.15 -9.36 -16.42
CA SER A 4 13.04 -10.34 -15.79
C SER A 4 12.17 -11.35 -15.03
N LYS A 5 12.54 -12.64 -15.04
CA LYS A 5 11.74 -13.67 -14.38
C LYS A 5 11.49 -13.33 -12.91
N ASN A 6 12.47 -12.69 -12.27
CA ASN A 6 12.41 -12.21 -10.89
C ASN A 6 11.28 -11.20 -10.67
N TYR A 7 11.07 -10.27 -11.60
CA TYR A 7 9.96 -9.32 -11.51
C TYR A 7 8.61 -10.00 -11.58
N VAL A 8 8.42 -10.91 -12.55
CA VAL A 8 7.14 -11.62 -12.73
C VAL A 8 6.78 -12.43 -11.48
N GLU A 9 7.76 -13.09 -10.88
CA GLU A 9 7.57 -13.88 -9.66
C GLU A 9 7.24 -13.01 -8.46
N LEU A 10 8.00 -11.93 -8.24
CA LEU A 10 7.74 -10.96 -7.17
C LEU A 10 6.32 -10.39 -7.27
N TYR A 11 5.89 -10.00 -8.46
CA TYR A 11 4.54 -9.47 -8.67
C TYR A 11 3.45 -10.51 -8.46
N SER A 12 3.68 -11.73 -8.92
CA SER A 12 2.75 -12.82 -8.66
C SER A 12 2.57 -13.04 -7.17
N ASN A 13 3.64 -12.90 -6.38
CA ASN A 13 3.58 -13.02 -4.92
C ASN A 13 2.81 -11.85 -4.29
N TYR A 14 3.10 -10.60 -4.69
CA TYR A 14 2.35 -9.44 -4.19
C TYR A 14 0.85 -9.53 -4.49
N PHE A 15 0.47 -9.91 -5.71
CA PHE A 15 -0.94 -10.09 -6.06
C PHE A 15 -1.62 -11.18 -5.23
N ARG A 16 -0.95 -12.31 -5.00
CA ARG A 16 -1.49 -13.38 -4.13
C ARG A 16 -1.75 -12.88 -2.72
N GLU A 17 -0.80 -12.15 -2.14
CA GLU A 17 -0.94 -11.62 -0.79
C GLU A 17 -2.12 -10.65 -0.67
N ILE A 18 -2.30 -9.75 -1.64
CA ILE A 18 -3.45 -8.84 -1.70
C ILE A 18 -4.77 -9.62 -1.83
N ASP A 19 -4.81 -10.68 -2.64
CA ASP A 19 -6.01 -11.50 -2.79
C ASP A 19 -6.32 -12.32 -1.54
N ASP A 20 -5.31 -12.78 -0.81
CA ASP A 20 -5.49 -13.48 0.46
C ASP A 20 -6.00 -12.53 1.56
N ILE A 21 -5.54 -11.28 1.58
CA ILE A 21 -6.11 -10.24 2.44
C ILE A 21 -7.61 -10.05 2.12
N LYS A 22 -7.97 -9.87 0.84
CA LYS A 22 -9.38 -9.73 0.45
C LYS A 22 -10.23 -10.93 0.86
N LYS A 23 -9.73 -12.16 0.70
CA LYS A 23 -10.42 -13.39 1.12
C LYS A 23 -10.63 -13.41 2.64
N SER A 24 -9.60 -13.09 3.42
CA SER A 24 -9.67 -13.11 4.89
C SER A 24 -10.72 -12.14 5.44
N LEU A 25 -10.91 -10.99 4.80
CA LEU A 25 -11.86 -9.96 5.25
C LEU A 25 -13.29 -10.16 4.72
N LYS A 26 -13.50 -11.10 3.78
CA LYS A 26 -14.79 -11.29 3.09
C LYS A 26 -15.92 -11.62 4.07
N MET A 27 -15.71 -12.59 4.96
CA MET A 27 -16.72 -13.01 5.93
C MET A 27 -17.08 -11.91 6.91
N PHE A 28 -16.09 -11.14 7.37
CA PHE A 28 -16.34 -10.00 8.24
C PHE A 28 -17.20 -8.93 7.55
N LYS A 29 -16.93 -8.59 6.28
CA LYS A 29 -17.76 -7.63 5.52
C LYS A 29 -19.22 -8.07 5.43
N LEU A 30 -19.50 -9.37 5.34
CA LEU A 30 -20.86 -9.92 5.41
C LEU A 30 -21.48 -9.74 6.81
N LYS A 31 -20.75 -10.09 7.88
CA LYS A 31 -21.21 -9.93 9.27
C LYS A 31 -21.52 -8.48 9.62
N LYS A 32 -20.62 -7.55 9.26
CA LYS A 32 -20.80 -6.09 9.40
C LYS A 32 -22.11 -5.63 8.76
N ASN A 33 -22.37 -6.02 7.51
CA ASN A 33 -23.60 -5.64 6.80
C ASN A 33 -24.85 -6.20 7.48
N THR A 34 -24.79 -7.40 8.04
CA THR A 34 -25.87 -7.99 8.81
C THR A 34 -26.11 -7.23 10.12
N ALA A 35 -25.05 -6.92 10.88
CA ALA A 35 -25.15 -6.16 12.12
C ALA A 35 -25.77 -4.77 11.90
N LEU A 36 -25.34 -4.07 10.84
CA LEU A 36 -25.91 -2.78 10.44
C LEU A 36 -27.41 -2.87 10.11
N LYS A 37 -27.84 -3.95 9.43
CA LYS A 37 -29.26 -4.17 9.10
C LYS A 37 -30.11 -4.51 10.32
N LEU A 38 -29.55 -5.28 11.26
CA LEU A 38 -30.26 -5.74 12.45
C LEU A 38 -30.20 -4.72 13.60
N GLY A 39 -29.32 -3.72 13.54
CA GLY A 39 -29.16 -2.72 14.59
C GLY A 39 -28.60 -3.33 15.88
N ILE A 40 -27.55 -4.15 15.77
CA ILE A 40 -26.89 -4.78 16.92
C ILE A 40 -25.98 -3.75 17.60
N PHE A 41 -26.56 -2.83 18.38
CA PHE A 41 -25.84 -1.77 19.06
C PHE A 41 -25.28 -2.23 20.41
N ALA A 42 -24.10 -1.72 20.77
CA ALA A 42 -23.55 -1.80 22.11
C ALA A 42 -24.35 -0.90 23.08
N SER A 43 -24.21 -1.14 24.38
CA SER A 43 -24.77 -0.28 25.43
C SER A 43 -24.00 1.02 25.58
N ASP A 44 -24.64 2.05 26.16
CA ASP A 44 -23.99 3.35 26.43
C ASP A 44 -22.76 3.21 27.36
N GLU A 45 -22.80 2.25 28.29
CA GLU A 45 -21.69 1.94 29.21
C GLU A 45 -20.48 1.38 28.44
N GLU A 46 -20.69 0.36 27.59
CA GLU A 46 -19.64 -0.22 26.74
C GLU A 46 -19.04 0.82 25.77
N VAL A 47 -19.87 1.73 25.25
CA VAL A 47 -19.40 2.84 24.40
C VAL A 47 -18.52 3.79 25.20
N SER A 48 -18.97 4.22 26.39
CA SER A 48 -18.22 5.15 27.25
C SER A 48 -16.86 4.59 27.66
N GLU A 49 -16.78 3.31 28.04
CA GLU A 49 -15.51 2.66 28.41
C GLU A 49 -14.51 2.66 27.24
N LEU A 50 -14.96 2.33 26.03
CA LEU A 50 -14.11 2.33 24.85
C LEU A 50 -13.68 3.75 24.44
N GLU A 51 -14.57 4.74 24.55
CA GLU A 51 -14.23 6.14 24.28
C GLU A 51 -13.14 6.68 25.22
N GLU A 52 -13.26 6.40 26.53
CA GLU A 52 -12.26 6.79 27.52
C GLU A 52 -10.89 6.19 27.19
N TYR A 53 -10.85 4.92 26.79
CA TYR A 53 -9.62 4.25 26.34
C TYR A 53 -9.03 4.94 25.10
N LEU A 54 -9.84 5.20 24.06
CA LEU A 54 -9.38 5.80 22.80
C LEU A 54 -8.87 7.24 22.97
N LEU A 55 -9.43 7.99 23.93
CA LEU A 55 -8.98 9.33 24.29
C LEU A 55 -7.70 9.34 25.14
N GLY A 56 -7.17 8.16 25.50
CA GLY A 56 -5.99 8.04 26.34
C GLY A 56 -6.25 8.45 27.80
N VAL A 57 -7.52 8.50 28.22
CA VAL A 57 -7.90 8.71 29.62
C VAL A 57 -7.70 7.39 30.34
N THR A 58 -6.43 7.05 30.59
CA THR A 58 -6.09 5.91 31.44
C THR A 58 -6.28 6.29 32.90
N PRO A 59 -6.91 5.43 33.73
CA PRO A 59 -6.65 5.47 35.16
C PRO A 59 -5.14 5.34 35.35
N LYS A 60 -4.53 6.29 36.06
CA LYS A 60 -3.09 6.35 36.32
C LYS A 60 -2.49 4.98 36.65
N ASN A 61 -1.50 4.56 35.85
CA ASN A 61 -0.45 3.52 36.02
C ASN A 61 -0.36 2.74 34.68
N ASP A 62 0.76 2.55 33.98
CA ASP A 62 2.18 2.68 34.27
C ASP A 62 2.97 2.89 32.96
N THR A 63 4.26 3.21 33.12
CA THR A 63 5.26 3.60 32.13
C THR A 63 5.83 2.49 31.25
N ALA A 64 6.11 2.84 29.98
CA ALA A 64 7.28 2.49 29.16
C ALA A 64 7.87 1.06 29.25
N ASN A 65 7.43 0.16 28.37
CA ASN A 65 8.26 -0.70 27.49
C ASN A 65 7.33 -1.50 26.53
N ASP A 66 6.84 -0.86 25.48
CA ASP A 66 5.58 -1.27 24.82
C ASP A 66 5.65 -2.58 24.02
N LYS A 67 6.82 -3.10 23.63
CA LYS A 67 6.91 -4.33 22.81
C LYS A 67 6.86 -5.63 23.62
N GLU A 68 7.59 -5.70 24.74
CA GLU A 68 7.56 -6.86 25.64
C GLU A 68 6.24 -6.93 26.41
N ALA A 69 5.70 -5.78 26.80
CA ALA A 69 4.37 -5.67 27.41
C ALA A 69 3.25 -6.15 26.48
N ASN A 70 3.36 -5.91 25.16
CA ASN A 70 2.36 -6.39 24.20
C ASN A 70 2.41 -7.92 24.02
N GLN A 71 3.59 -8.55 24.03
CA GLN A 71 3.71 -10.02 23.94
C GLN A 71 3.20 -10.72 25.21
N GLU A 72 3.57 -10.21 26.40
CA GLU A 72 3.07 -10.74 27.66
C GLU A 72 1.56 -10.55 27.80
N TYR A 73 1.05 -9.40 27.36
CA TYR A 73 -0.38 -9.17 27.24
C TYR A 73 -1.04 -10.20 26.32
N ILE A 74 -0.53 -10.42 25.10
CA ILE A 74 -1.08 -11.42 24.16
C ILE A 74 -1.14 -12.83 24.78
N GLU A 75 -0.10 -13.27 25.47
CA GLU A 75 -0.06 -14.58 26.15
C GLU A 75 -1.08 -14.67 27.30
N ASN A 76 -1.16 -13.64 28.15
CA ASN A 76 -2.14 -13.58 29.23
C ASN A 76 -3.57 -13.50 28.69
N THR A 77 -3.76 -12.79 27.59
CA THR A 77 -5.04 -12.66 26.89
C THR A 77 -5.47 -13.97 26.24
N LYS A 78 -4.57 -14.74 25.63
CA LYS A 78 -4.87 -16.11 25.17
C LYS A 78 -5.39 -16.99 26.31
N LYS A 79 -4.77 -16.89 27.49
CA LYS A 79 -5.16 -17.64 28.68
C LYS A 79 -6.50 -17.20 29.28
N GLU A 80 -6.90 -15.94 29.11
CA GLU A 80 -8.23 -15.45 29.52
C GLU A 80 -9.31 -15.76 28.46
N LEU A 81 -8.98 -15.63 27.17
CA LEU A 81 -9.83 -16.03 26.05
C LEU A 81 -10.23 -17.50 26.13
N SER A 82 -9.31 -18.39 26.55
CA SER A 82 -9.59 -19.82 26.74
C SER A 82 -10.60 -20.13 27.83
N LYS A 83 -10.99 -19.13 28.64
CA LYS A 83 -11.98 -19.26 29.71
C LYS A 83 -13.36 -18.70 29.32
N ASN A 84 -13.48 -17.99 28.21
CA ASN A 84 -14.73 -17.36 27.77
C ASN A 84 -15.24 -18.05 26.49
N GLU A 85 -16.29 -18.87 26.61
CA GLU A 85 -16.90 -19.62 25.49
C GLU A 85 -17.37 -18.70 24.35
N ASN A 86 -17.68 -17.43 24.64
CA ASN A 86 -18.09 -16.44 23.65
C ASN A 86 -16.92 -15.80 22.89
N LEU A 87 -15.68 -16.13 23.24
CA LEU A 87 -14.45 -15.66 22.61
C LEU A 87 -13.53 -16.83 22.18
N ALA A 88 -13.97 -18.07 22.34
CA ALA A 88 -13.20 -19.27 21.98
C ALA A 88 -12.85 -19.31 20.48
N ASP A 89 -13.68 -18.73 19.63
CA ASP A 89 -13.44 -18.56 18.19
C ASP A 89 -12.31 -17.56 17.88
N ILE A 90 -11.88 -16.74 18.85
CA ILE A 90 -10.69 -15.88 18.72
C ILE A 90 -9.40 -16.67 18.93
N LEU A 91 -9.41 -17.73 19.74
CA LEU A 91 -8.25 -18.62 19.89
C LEU A 91 -7.97 -19.37 18.61
N ASP A 92 -9.01 -19.86 17.92
CA ASP A 92 -8.91 -20.50 16.61
C ASP A 92 -8.27 -19.58 15.55
N ILE A 93 -8.47 -18.26 15.66
CA ILE A 93 -7.85 -17.25 14.77
C ILE A 93 -6.36 -17.05 15.09
N LEU A 94 -5.96 -17.26 16.34
CA LEU A 94 -4.58 -17.12 16.81
C LEU A 94 -3.76 -18.41 16.70
N GLU A 95 -4.40 -19.57 16.46
CA GLU A 95 -3.75 -20.88 16.59
C GLU A 95 -3.43 -21.65 15.30
N ASP A 96 -4.18 -21.67 14.18
CA ASP A 96 -3.62 -22.24 12.93
C ASP A 96 -4.46 -22.20 11.63
N GLU A 97 -3.74 -22.43 10.52
CA GLU A 97 -4.24 -22.80 9.20
C GLU A 97 -5.06 -24.10 9.22
N ASP A 98 -6.26 -24.02 8.66
CA ASP A 98 -7.09 -25.14 8.16
C ASP A 98 -8.03 -25.89 9.15
N LYS A 99 -9.34 -25.74 8.84
CA LYS A 99 -10.54 -26.58 9.10
C LYS A 99 -11.44 -26.31 10.32
N ASN A 100 -12.64 -25.85 9.96
CA ASN A 100 -13.99 -26.32 10.35
C ASN A 100 -14.12 -27.04 11.71
N SER A 101 -14.78 -26.41 12.69
CA SER A 101 -16.20 -26.68 12.99
C SER A 101 -16.80 -25.80 14.10
N ALA A 102 -18.04 -25.38 13.87
CA ALA A 102 -19.11 -25.17 14.85
C ALA A 102 -18.95 -24.09 15.96
N ALA A 103 -19.03 -22.81 15.58
CA ALA A 103 -19.56 -21.75 16.44
C ALA A 103 -20.98 -21.37 15.99
N LYS A 104 -22.01 -22.03 16.55
CA LYS A 104 -23.40 -21.55 16.43
C LYS A 104 -23.75 -20.77 17.69
N ALA A 105 -24.13 -19.51 17.49
CA ALA A 105 -24.84 -18.59 18.39
C ALA A 105 -24.08 -17.43 19.07
N ASN A 106 -22.78 -17.18 18.83
CA ASN A 106 -22.14 -15.93 19.28
C ASN A 106 -21.17 -15.29 18.27
N ASP A 107 -21.59 -15.29 17.01
CA ASP A 107 -20.83 -14.79 15.86
C ASP A 107 -21.13 -13.30 15.53
N MET A 108 -21.76 -12.58 16.47
CA MET A 108 -22.28 -11.23 16.27
C MET A 108 -21.25 -10.16 16.60
N VAL A 109 -20.96 -9.30 15.63
CA VAL A 109 -20.24 -8.03 15.84
C VAL A 109 -21.22 -6.99 16.35
N GLN A 110 -20.78 -6.15 17.29
CA GLN A 110 -21.58 -5.05 17.82
C GLN A 110 -21.23 -3.73 17.13
N ILE A 111 -22.17 -2.79 17.15
CA ILE A 111 -22.00 -1.43 16.63
C ILE A 111 -21.84 -0.48 17.83
N TYR A 112 -20.67 0.13 17.92
CA TYR A 112 -20.32 1.17 18.87
C TYR A 112 -20.40 2.50 18.13
N ARG A 113 -21.28 3.40 18.58
CA ARG A 113 -21.42 4.76 18.02
C ARG A 113 -20.88 5.75 19.02
N PHE A 114 -19.82 6.43 18.63
CA PHE A 114 -19.11 7.37 19.48
C PHE A 114 -19.77 8.75 19.44
N THR A 115 -19.58 9.51 20.52
CA THR A 115 -20.02 10.89 20.72
C THR A 115 -19.42 11.85 19.69
N ASN A 116 -18.21 11.57 19.21
CA ASN A 116 -17.56 12.32 18.12
C ASN A 116 -18.13 11.99 16.72
N GLY A 117 -19.07 11.04 16.63
CA GLY A 117 -19.70 10.58 15.39
C GLY A 117 -18.99 9.40 14.71
N ASP A 118 -17.82 9.00 15.18
CA ASP A 118 -17.12 7.81 14.68
C ASP A 118 -17.95 6.55 15.02
N MET A 119 -17.70 5.46 14.29
CA MET A 119 -18.30 4.17 14.61
C MET A 119 -17.26 3.06 14.58
N TYR A 120 -17.33 2.16 15.55
CA TYR A 120 -16.63 0.88 15.51
C TYR A 120 -17.64 -0.26 15.35
N ILE A 121 -17.31 -1.23 14.52
CA ILE A 121 -18.09 -2.47 14.36
C ILE A 121 -17.12 -3.62 14.54
N GLY A 122 -17.28 -4.40 15.59
CA GLY A 122 -16.34 -5.48 15.89
C GLY A 122 -16.56 -6.03 17.29
N ARG A 123 -15.47 -6.52 17.88
CA ARG A 123 -15.46 -7.12 19.21
C ARG A 123 -14.49 -6.37 20.10
N LEU A 124 -14.87 -6.27 21.37
CA LEU A 124 -13.99 -5.77 22.40
C LEU A 124 -13.51 -6.90 23.30
N LEU A 125 -12.34 -6.70 23.87
CA LEU A 125 -11.84 -7.45 25.00
C LEU A 125 -11.20 -6.45 25.97
N ASP A 126 -11.68 -6.45 27.21
CA ASP A 126 -11.26 -5.52 28.26
C ASP A 126 -11.30 -4.05 27.78
N GLY A 127 -12.40 -3.67 27.11
CA GLY A 127 -12.60 -2.33 26.57
C GLY A 127 -11.75 -1.98 25.33
N LYS A 128 -11.01 -2.94 24.75
CA LYS A 128 -10.13 -2.70 23.60
C LYS A 128 -10.60 -3.42 22.34
N MET A 129 -10.43 -2.77 21.18
CA MET A 129 -10.74 -3.39 19.89
C MET A 129 -9.77 -4.54 19.59
N ILE A 130 -10.31 -5.70 19.23
CA ILE A 130 -9.53 -6.90 18.92
C ILE A 130 -10.07 -7.63 17.67
N GLY A 131 -9.20 -8.41 17.03
CA GLY A 131 -9.55 -9.23 15.88
C GLY A 131 -9.98 -8.39 14.67
N ILE A 132 -10.74 -8.98 13.74
CA ILE A 132 -11.20 -8.23 12.57
C ILE A 132 -12.35 -7.30 12.97
N GLY A 133 -12.18 -6.00 12.70
CA GLY A 133 -13.15 -4.94 12.96
C GLY A 133 -13.27 -3.94 11.82
N SER A 134 -14.26 -3.06 11.93
CA SER A 134 -14.55 -1.93 11.04
C SER A 134 -14.47 -0.66 11.87
N TYR A 135 -13.66 0.31 11.49
CA TYR A 135 -13.68 1.64 12.09
C TYR A 135 -14.04 2.66 11.01
N ILE A 136 -15.16 3.33 11.18
CA ILE A 136 -15.72 4.32 10.26
C ILE A 136 -15.55 5.68 10.91
N PHE A 137 -14.80 6.55 10.26
CA PHE A 137 -14.57 7.91 10.74
C PHE A 137 -15.75 8.80 10.33
N ALA A 138 -16.17 9.66 11.25
CA ALA A 138 -17.12 10.72 10.98
C ALA A 138 -16.55 11.65 9.89
N PRO A 139 -17.39 12.13 8.96
CA PRO A 139 -16.97 13.16 8.01
C PRO A 139 -16.52 14.41 8.75
N LYS A 140 -15.37 14.97 8.36
CA LYS A 140 -14.92 16.27 8.87
C LYS A 140 -15.60 17.41 8.11
N GLU A 141 -15.62 18.61 8.68
CA GLU A 141 -16.23 19.79 8.05
C GLU A 141 -15.60 20.13 6.69
N ASP A 142 -14.35 19.74 6.48
CA ASP A 142 -13.57 19.92 5.25
C ASP A 142 -13.54 18.68 4.34
N ASP A 143 -14.23 17.59 4.69
CA ASP A 143 -14.35 16.42 3.82
C ASP A 143 -15.31 16.71 2.67
N GLU A 144 -14.77 17.10 1.51
CA GLU A 144 -15.48 17.11 0.22
C GLU A 144 -15.76 15.69 -0.33
N GLY A 145 -15.47 14.65 0.45
CA GLY A 145 -15.55 13.25 0.07
C GLY A 145 -17.00 12.74 -0.03
N ASN A 146 -17.27 11.92 -1.05
CA ASN A 146 -18.58 11.28 -1.22
C ASN A 146 -18.71 9.93 -0.48
N ILE A 147 -17.66 9.51 0.23
CA ILE A 147 -17.60 8.26 0.97
C ILE A 147 -16.95 8.49 2.34
N ASN A 148 -17.32 7.70 3.34
CA ASN A 148 -16.69 7.77 4.65
C ASN A 148 -15.28 7.18 4.59
N THR A 149 -14.34 7.79 5.31
CA THR A 149 -13.06 7.15 5.61
C THR A 149 -13.33 5.93 6.50
N GLU A 150 -12.77 4.78 6.13
CA GLU A 150 -13.04 3.52 6.81
C GLU A 150 -11.83 2.59 6.79
N TYR A 151 -11.51 2.00 7.95
CA TYR A 151 -10.65 0.83 8.05
C TYR A 151 -11.45 -0.44 8.29
N ILE A 152 -11.11 -1.52 7.59
CA ILE A 152 -11.59 -2.88 7.85
C ILE A 152 -10.39 -3.79 7.94
N GLY A 153 -10.12 -4.36 9.10
CA GLY A 153 -8.95 -5.22 9.28
C GLY A 153 -8.73 -5.62 10.72
N ASN A 154 -7.58 -6.20 10.96
CA ASN A 154 -7.20 -6.73 12.27
C ASN A 154 -6.83 -5.60 13.25
N PHE A 155 -7.31 -5.75 14.47
CA PHE A 155 -6.98 -4.91 15.62
C PHE A 155 -6.31 -5.76 16.69
N VAL A 156 -5.27 -5.20 17.30
CA VAL A 156 -4.65 -5.70 18.52
C VAL A 156 -4.61 -4.54 19.49
N ASN A 157 -5.34 -4.61 20.60
CA ASN A 157 -5.38 -3.56 21.62
C ASN A 157 -5.79 -2.17 21.10
N GLY A 158 -6.74 -2.12 20.17
CA GLY A 158 -7.15 -0.85 19.55
C GLY A 158 -6.22 -0.35 18.44
N ILE A 159 -5.10 -1.01 18.19
CA ILE A 159 -4.12 -0.66 17.16
C ILE A 159 -4.39 -1.49 15.92
N ARG A 160 -4.36 -0.87 14.74
CA ARG A 160 -4.42 -1.60 13.46
C ARG A 160 -3.11 -2.35 13.26
N GLU A 161 -3.22 -3.67 13.15
CA GLU A 161 -2.08 -4.59 13.11
C GLU A 161 -2.41 -5.73 12.14
N GLY A 162 -1.46 -6.18 11.32
CA GLY A 162 -1.69 -7.23 10.33
C GLY A 162 -2.58 -6.79 9.15
N LYS A 163 -3.40 -7.70 8.63
CA LYS A 163 -4.09 -7.54 7.33
C LYS A 163 -5.29 -6.59 7.42
N GLY A 164 -5.41 -5.65 6.48
CA GLY A 164 -6.54 -4.73 6.42
C GLY A 164 -6.77 -4.03 5.08
N THR A 165 -7.92 -3.36 4.97
CA THR A 165 -8.25 -2.40 3.91
C THR A 165 -8.56 -1.04 4.53
N PHE A 166 -8.06 0.03 3.93
CA PHE A 166 -8.31 1.40 4.35
C PHE A 166 -8.85 2.22 3.15
N THR A 167 -10.09 2.65 3.24
CA THR A 167 -10.75 3.51 2.27
C THR A 167 -10.68 4.95 2.76
N PHE A 168 -10.24 5.87 1.92
CA PHE A 168 -10.10 7.29 2.24
C PHE A 168 -11.31 8.06 1.69
N SER A 169 -11.74 9.14 2.36
CA SER A 169 -12.84 10.00 1.91
C SER A 169 -12.65 10.56 0.49
N ASN A 170 -11.40 10.74 0.06
CA ASN A 170 -11.03 11.17 -1.29
C ASN A 170 -11.18 10.09 -2.39
N GLY A 171 -11.62 8.87 -2.05
CA GLY A 171 -11.81 7.76 -2.97
C GLY A 171 -10.60 6.84 -3.15
N ASN A 172 -9.46 7.13 -2.50
CA ASN A 172 -8.33 6.21 -2.50
C ASN A 172 -8.65 4.96 -1.66
N GLU A 173 -8.02 3.83 -2.00
CA GLU A 173 -8.17 2.57 -1.28
C GLU A 173 -6.80 1.91 -1.12
N TYR A 174 -6.42 1.62 0.13
CA TYR A 174 -5.27 0.80 0.46
C TYR A 174 -5.71 -0.60 0.89
N ILE A 175 -5.01 -1.63 0.45
CA ILE A 175 -5.14 -3.01 0.91
C ILE A 175 -3.74 -3.52 1.20
N GLY A 176 -3.47 -4.01 2.40
CA GLY A 176 -2.12 -4.47 2.76
C GLY A 176 -1.99 -4.80 4.23
N ASN A 177 -0.75 -4.94 4.68
CA ASN A 177 -0.46 -5.15 6.09
C ASN A 177 -0.26 -3.81 6.82
N PHE A 178 -0.50 -3.85 8.12
CA PHE A 178 -0.38 -2.74 9.04
C PHE A 178 0.50 -3.16 10.21
N VAL A 179 1.32 -2.23 10.70
CA VAL A 179 2.05 -2.35 11.96
C VAL A 179 1.92 -1.01 12.66
N ASP A 180 1.54 -1.00 13.93
CA ASP A 180 1.43 0.23 14.75
C ASP A 180 0.61 1.34 14.05
N ASN A 181 -0.57 0.98 13.53
CA ASN A 181 -1.47 1.85 12.77
C ASN A 181 -0.99 2.31 11.38
N LYS A 182 0.21 1.94 10.93
CA LYS A 182 0.78 2.39 9.65
C LYS A 182 0.84 1.26 8.64
N SER A 183 0.73 1.57 7.35
CA SER A 183 0.97 0.57 6.31
C SER A 183 2.43 0.09 6.37
N ASN A 184 2.62 -1.22 6.34
CA ASN A 184 3.93 -1.85 6.44
C ASN A 184 3.91 -3.18 5.64
N GLY A 185 5.04 -3.59 5.05
CA GLY A 185 5.11 -4.77 4.20
C GLY A 185 4.40 -4.58 2.86
N VAL A 186 3.93 -5.68 2.25
CA VAL A 186 3.28 -5.61 0.93
C VAL A 186 1.92 -4.96 1.01
N GLY A 187 1.67 -4.02 0.10
CA GLY A 187 0.41 -3.31 0.02
C GLY A 187 0.12 -2.74 -1.36
N ARG A 188 -1.17 -2.61 -1.65
CA ARG A 188 -1.72 -2.05 -2.87
C ARG A 188 -2.49 -0.78 -2.54
N MET A 189 -2.09 0.34 -3.14
CA MET A 189 -2.84 1.60 -3.11
C MET A 189 -3.48 1.84 -4.47
N LYS A 190 -4.79 1.93 -4.52
CA LYS A 190 -5.55 2.40 -5.69
C LYS A 190 -5.95 3.84 -5.45
N TYR A 191 -5.57 4.71 -6.38
CA TYR A 191 -5.89 6.13 -6.29
C TYR A 191 -7.18 6.44 -7.02
N ASN A 192 -7.95 7.41 -6.53
CA ASN A 192 -9.18 7.86 -7.17
C ASN A 192 -8.94 8.45 -8.57
N ASN A 193 -7.74 8.99 -8.82
CA ASN A 193 -7.32 9.46 -10.14
C ASN A 193 -7.15 8.31 -11.16
N GLY A 194 -7.21 7.04 -10.73
CA GLY A 194 -7.07 5.82 -11.53
C GLY A 194 -5.65 5.24 -11.56
N ASP A 195 -4.69 5.88 -10.92
CA ASP A 195 -3.35 5.33 -10.73
C ASP A 195 -3.37 4.21 -9.67
N GLU A 196 -2.32 3.41 -9.65
CA GLU A 196 -2.16 2.31 -8.71
C GLU A 196 -0.69 2.13 -8.31
N TYR A 197 -0.45 1.81 -7.04
CA TYR A 197 0.83 1.31 -6.56
C TYR A 197 0.65 -0.08 -5.96
N LEU A 198 1.57 -0.99 -6.26
CA LEU A 198 1.67 -2.33 -5.67
C LEU A 198 3.13 -2.60 -5.31
N GLY A 199 3.46 -2.70 -4.04
CA GLY A 199 4.85 -2.91 -3.60
C GLY A 199 4.99 -2.91 -2.09
N ASN A 200 6.23 -2.77 -1.62
CA ASN A 200 6.48 -2.69 -0.19
C ASN A 200 6.15 -1.29 0.36
N TRP A 201 5.83 -1.28 1.64
CA TRP A 201 5.56 -0.13 2.47
C TRP A 201 6.36 -0.23 3.75
N GLU A 202 6.83 0.90 4.24
CA GLU A 202 7.49 1.02 5.54
C GLU A 202 6.98 2.29 6.22
N GLU A 203 6.47 2.16 7.44
CA GLU A 203 6.01 3.29 8.25
C GLU A 203 5.05 4.27 7.53
N GLY A 204 4.14 3.74 6.71
CA GLY A 204 3.17 4.57 5.97
C GLY A 204 3.65 5.04 4.59
N THR A 205 4.88 4.73 4.20
CA THR A 205 5.54 5.27 3.00
C THR A 205 5.91 4.15 2.03
N LYS A 206 5.88 4.41 0.71
CA LYS A 206 6.36 3.44 -0.29
C LYS A 206 7.88 3.33 -0.20
N GLU A 207 8.38 2.12 -0.06
CA GLU A 207 9.80 1.85 0.15
C GLU A 207 10.19 0.55 -0.57
N GLY A 208 11.44 0.43 -1.01
CA GLY A 208 11.95 -0.74 -1.73
C GLY A 208 11.24 -1.02 -3.05
N MET A 209 11.19 -2.29 -3.45
CA MET A 209 10.63 -2.69 -4.75
C MET A 209 9.12 -2.42 -4.85
N GLY A 210 8.69 -1.86 -5.99
CA GLY A 210 7.26 -1.68 -6.29
C GLY A 210 6.94 -1.46 -7.76
N ILE A 211 5.64 -1.51 -8.05
CA ILE A 211 5.03 -1.14 -9.33
C ILE A 211 4.21 0.11 -9.12
N TYR A 212 4.41 1.10 -9.99
CA TYR A 212 3.43 2.17 -10.16
C TYR A 212 2.80 2.06 -11.54
N THR A 213 1.47 1.96 -11.60
CA THR A 213 0.72 1.95 -12.85
C THR A 213 -0.07 3.24 -12.93
N TRP A 214 0.17 4.03 -13.98
CA TRP A 214 -0.60 5.23 -14.25
C TRP A 214 -1.92 4.88 -14.93
N LYS A 215 -2.96 5.71 -14.75
CA LYS A 215 -4.27 5.56 -15.40
C LYS A 215 -4.18 5.42 -16.92
N ASN A 216 -3.18 6.04 -17.55
CA ASN A 216 -2.95 5.95 -18.99
C ASN A 216 -2.34 4.61 -19.45
N GLY A 217 -2.08 3.69 -18.52
CA GLY A 217 -1.53 2.36 -18.75
C GLY A 217 0.00 2.31 -18.76
N TYR A 218 0.70 3.44 -18.62
CA TYR A 218 2.14 3.39 -18.37
C TYR A 218 2.40 2.70 -17.03
N MET A 219 3.58 2.10 -16.90
CA MET A 219 3.97 1.38 -15.71
C MET A 219 5.44 1.62 -15.40
N TYR A 220 5.76 1.84 -14.13
CA TYR A 220 7.11 1.83 -13.57
C TYR A 220 7.27 0.61 -12.69
N ILE A 221 8.44 -0.01 -12.78
CA ILE A 221 8.86 -1.18 -12.03
C ILE A 221 10.27 -0.90 -11.51
N GLY A 222 10.46 -0.83 -10.20
CA GLY A 222 11.78 -0.54 -9.63
C GLY A 222 11.73 -0.14 -8.17
N ASP A 223 12.81 0.51 -7.74
CA ASP A 223 13.03 0.95 -6.38
C ASP A 223 12.23 2.21 -6.01
N PHE A 224 11.68 2.21 -4.81
CA PHE A 224 11.06 3.35 -4.16
C PHE A 224 11.83 3.71 -2.89
N LYS A 225 11.97 5.01 -2.64
CA LYS A 225 12.48 5.56 -1.39
C LYS A 225 11.72 6.81 -1.03
N ASP A 226 11.30 6.94 0.23
CA ASP A 226 10.55 8.10 0.72
C ASP A 226 9.32 8.42 -0.16
N GLY A 227 8.65 7.38 -0.68
CA GLY A 227 7.46 7.51 -1.51
C GLY A 227 7.71 7.81 -3.00
N LYS A 228 8.98 7.91 -3.43
CA LYS A 228 9.37 8.32 -4.80
C LYS A 228 10.18 7.23 -5.49
N MET A 229 10.10 7.18 -6.82
CA MET A 229 10.98 6.34 -7.65
C MET A 229 12.43 6.80 -7.46
N ASP A 230 13.28 5.95 -6.90
CA ASP A 230 14.64 6.31 -6.47
C ASP A 230 15.49 5.03 -6.39
N GLY A 231 16.56 4.93 -7.18
CA GLY A 231 17.31 3.70 -7.41
C GLY A 231 17.15 3.19 -8.84
N GLU A 232 17.18 1.88 -9.06
CA GLU A 232 17.08 1.28 -10.39
C GLU A 232 15.61 1.05 -10.77
N GLY A 233 15.26 1.31 -12.04
CA GLY A 233 13.89 1.08 -12.48
C GLY A 233 13.67 1.11 -13.99
N SER A 234 12.54 0.52 -14.38
CA SER A 234 12.11 0.39 -15.78
C SER A 234 10.70 0.95 -15.97
N CYS A 235 10.53 1.76 -17.01
CA CYS A 235 9.22 2.25 -17.46
C CYS A 235 8.77 1.52 -18.72
N PHE A 236 7.49 1.18 -18.75
CA PHE A 236 6.80 0.53 -19.85
C PHE A 236 5.61 1.39 -20.29
N ASN A 237 5.31 1.38 -21.58
CA ASN A 237 4.09 1.99 -22.10
C ASN A 237 2.87 1.08 -21.87
N SER A 238 1.69 1.56 -22.26
CA SER A 238 0.41 0.82 -22.14
C SER A 238 0.32 -0.48 -22.96
N LYS A 239 1.28 -0.73 -23.84
CA LYS A 239 1.40 -1.99 -24.59
C LYS A 239 2.40 -2.96 -23.96
N GLY A 240 3.00 -2.59 -22.82
CA GLY A 240 4.04 -3.37 -22.15
C GLY A 240 5.41 -3.28 -22.85
N GLU A 241 5.62 -2.30 -23.72
CA GLU A 241 6.92 -2.08 -24.38
C GLU A 241 7.80 -1.22 -23.48
N LEU A 242 9.07 -1.63 -23.31
CA LEU A 242 10.05 -0.88 -22.53
C LEU A 242 10.32 0.49 -23.18
N VAL A 243 10.14 1.56 -22.39
CA VAL A 243 10.38 2.96 -22.78
C VAL A 243 11.66 3.48 -22.15
N TYR A 244 11.94 3.08 -20.91
CA TYR A 244 13.16 3.47 -20.20
C TYR A 244 13.62 2.38 -19.25
N SER A 245 14.92 2.22 -19.08
CA SER A 245 15.53 1.40 -18.02
C SER A 245 16.80 2.08 -17.54
N GLY A 246 16.95 2.26 -16.23
CA GLY A 246 18.14 2.88 -15.63
C GLY A 246 17.84 3.51 -14.28
N GLU A 247 18.71 4.43 -13.87
CA GLU A 247 18.69 5.06 -12.57
C GLU A 247 17.61 6.16 -12.45
N TRP A 248 17.05 6.28 -11.24
CA TRP A 248 16.06 7.26 -10.84
C TRP A 248 16.52 7.95 -9.57
N LEU A 249 16.20 9.24 -9.45
CA LEU A 249 16.46 10.01 -8.25
C LEU A 249 15.25 10.91 -7.97
N LYS A 250 14.61 10.75 -6.82
CA LYS A 250 13.46 11.56 -6.37
C LYS A 250 12.34 11.70 -7.41
N GLY A 251 12.05 10.64 -8.13
CA GLY A 251 10.96 10.57 -9.12
C GLY A 251 11.36 10.99 -10.53
N GLN A 252 12.64 11.27 -10.80
CA GLN A 252 13.13 11.69 -12.11
C GLN A 252 14.20 10.72 -12.62
N ILE A 253 14.23 10.51 -13.94
CA ILE A 253 15.33 9.81 -14.62
C ILE A 253 16.65 10.53 -14.31
N HIS A 254 17.65 9.77 -13.85
CA HIS A 254 18.96 10.28 -13.44
C HIS A 254 20.04 9.24 -13.78
N GLY A 255 21.31 9.57 -13.56
CA GLY A 255 22.40 8.59 -13.66
C GLY A 255 22.47 7.94 -15.04
N LYS A 256 22.80 6.65 -15.11
CA LYS A 256 22.85 5.91 -16.38
C LYS A 256 21.51 5.32 -16.74
N GLY A 257 21.19 5.33 -18.03
CA GLY A 257 20.01 4.64 -18.51
C GLY A 257 19.95 4.47 -20.02
N LYS A 258 18.88 3.80 -20.43
CA LYS A 258 18.50 3.56 -21.82
C LYS A 258 17.09 4.09 -22.05
N TYR A 259 16.95 5.09 -22.91
CA TYR A 259 15.66 5.63 -23.34
C TYR A 259 15.32 5.16 -24.76
N ILE A 260 14.13 4.59 -24.95
CA ILE A 260 13.69 3.95 -26.18
C ILE A 260 12.47 4.73 -26.71
N TRP A 261 12.64 5.44 -27.82
CA TRP A 261 11.51 6.08 -28.51
C TRP A 261 10.71 5.07 -29.33
N ASN A 262 11.41 4.14 -29.98
CA ASN A 262 10.83 2.99 -30.67
C ASN A 262 11.94 1.95 -30.93
N LYS A 263 11.59 0.79 -31.52
CA LYS A 263 12.51 -0.31 -31.80
C LYS A 263 13.77 0.08 -32.58
N ASN A 264 13.68 1.15 -33.36
CA ASN A 264 14.76 1.62 -34.22
C ASN A 264 15.48 2.85 -33.67
N LYS A 265 14.99 3.51 -32.61
CA LYS A 265 15.53 4.78 -32.12
C LYS A 265 15.64 4.78 -30.61
N TYR A 266 16.86 4.83 -30.10
CA TYR A 266 17.14 4.83 -28.65
C TYR A 266 18.43 5.56 -28.29
N TYR A 267 18.56 5.91 -27.01
CA TYR A 267 19.72 6.56 -26.42
C TYR A 267 20.17 5.74 -25.22
N GLU A 268 21.47 5.57 -25.06
CA GLU A 268 22.10 4.96 -23.90
C GLU A 268 23.19 5.89 -23.39
N GLY A 269 23.11 6.30 -22.12
CA GLY A 269 24.08 7.23 -21.56
C GLY A 269 23.62 7.85 -20.25
N ASP A 270 24.25 8.95 -19.88
CA ASP A 270 23.97 9.65 -18.64
C ASP A 270 22.74 10.57 -18.78
N PHE A 271 22.06 10.79 -17.65
CA PHE A 271 20.89 11.63 -17.49
C PHE A 271 21.00 12.50 -16.24
N VAL A 272 20.44 13.70 -16.31
CA VAL A 272 20.26 14.59 -15.17
C VAL A 272 18.87 15.20 -15.24
N GLN A 273 18.04 14.94 -14.22
CA GLN A 273 16.68 15.50 -14.08
C GLN A 273 15.78 15.24 -15.30
N GLY A 274 15.87 14.05 -15.86
CA GLY A 274 15.09 13.65 -17.04
C GLY A 274 15.75 13.93 -18.39
N GLU A 275 16.80 14.75 -18.43
CA GLU A 275 17.43 15.16 -19.68
C GLU A 275 18.72 14.37 -19.93
N LYS A 276 18.97 14.01 -21.19
CA LYS A 276 20.25 13.41 -21.60
C LYS A 276 21.37 14.39 -21.30
N HIS A 277 22.39 13.90 -20.59
CA HIS A 277 23.52 14.69 -20.13
C HIS A 277 24.80 13.84 -20.18
N GLY A 278 25.96 14.43 -19.92
CA GLY A 278 27.20 13.67 -19.75
C GLY A 278 27.59 12.92 -21.02
N THR A 279 27.95 11.65 -20.89
CA THR A 279 28.37 10.80 -22.01
C THR A 279 27.22 9.90 -22.47
N GLY A 280 27.07 9.72 -23.78
CA GLY A 280 26.05 8.82 -24.31
C GLY A 280 26.13 8.57 -25.80
N VAL A 281 25.41 7.54 -26.22
CA VAL A 281 25.30 7.07 -27.60
C VAL A 281 23.84 7.12 -28.03
N PHE A 282 23.58 7.77 -29.16
CA PHE A 282 22.28 7.74 -29.82
C PHE A 282 22.32 6.78 -31.01
N TYR A 283 21.35 5.88 -31.06
CA TYR A 283 21.24 4.81 -32.03
C TYR A 283 20.03 5.01 -32.93
N LEU A 284 20.23 4.75 -34.22
CA LEU A 284 19.17 4.64 -35.23
C LEU A 284 19.35 3.33 -36.02
N ASN A 285 18.30 2.54 -36.17
CA ASN A 285 18.32 1.22 -36.81
C ASN A 285 19.43 0.31 -36.25
N SER A 286 19.64 0.37 -34.94
CA SER A 286 20.71 -0.33 -34.21
C SER A 286 22.14 0.06 -34.61
N GLN A 287 22.34 1.17 -35.32
CA GLN A 287 23.65 1.75 -35.62
C GLN A 287 23.89 2.98 -34.74
N PRO A 288 25.09 3.13 -34.14
CA PRO A 288 25.44 4.32 -33.39
C PRO A 288 25.58 5.50 -34.35
N VAL A 289 24.69 6.47 -34.25
CA VAL A 289 24.70 7.68 -35.10
C VAL A 289 25.49 8.82 -34.45
N TYR A 290 25.43 8.90 -33.13
CA TYR A 290 26.24 9.86 -32.38
C TYR A 290 26.78 9.20 -31.12
N THR A 291 28.08 9.36 -30.88
CA THR A 291 28.77 8.99 -29.64
C THR A 291 29.51 10.21 -29.14
N GLY A 292 29.18 10.69 -27.94
CA GLY A 292 29.85 11.87 -27.40
C GLY A 292 29.15 12.46 -26.19
N THR A 293 29.44 13.74 -25.96
CA THR A 293 28.90 14.47 -24.81
C THR A 293 27.51 15.03 -25.13
N TRP A 294 26.63 15.07 -24.13
CA TRP A 294 25.28 15.61 -24.18
C TRP A 294 25.09 16.68 -23.10
N LYS A 295 24.32 17.72 -23.41
CA LYS A 295 23.93 18.76 -22.47
C LYS A 295 22.49 19.17 -22.74
N PHE A 296 21.59 18.89 -21.79
CA PHE A 296 20.17 19.25 -21.84
C PHE A 296 19.53 18.77 -23.15
N ASP A 297 19.58 17.46 -23.36
CA ASP A 297 19.07 16.74 -24.52
C ASP A 297 19.75 17.00 -25.88
N LYS A 298 20.76 17.86 -25.93
CA LYS A 298 21.48 18.22 -27.16
C LYS A 298 22.89 17.61 -27.19
N PRO A 299 23.31 17.05 -28.34
CA PRO A 299 24.72 16.72 -28.57
C PRO A 299 25.58 17.96 -28.36
N SER A 300 26.65 17.84 -27.58
CA SER A 300 27.65 18.89 -27.40
C SER A 300 28.68 18.87 -28.52
N ILE A 301 28.20 18.91 -29.77
CA ILE A 301 29.03 19.14 -30.95
C ILE A 301 29.00 20.65 -31.17
N PHE A 302 30.13 21.33 -31.00
CA PHE A 302 30.22 22.77 -31.22
C PHE A 302 29.62 23.15 -32.59
N ASP A 303 28.74 24.16 -32.57
CA ASP A 303 28.14 24.88 -33.70
C ASP A 303 27.25 24.11 -34.69
N LYS A 304 26.70 22.94 -34.30
CA LYS A 304 25.65 22.29 -35.11
C LYS A 304 24.38 21.96 -34.33
N SER A 305 23.23 22.35 -34.88
CA SER A 305 21.91 21.98 -34.37
C SER A 305 21.64 20.48 -34.55
N PHE A 306 20.68 19.93 -33.80
CA PHE A 306 20.26 18.53 -33.94
C PHE A 306 19.93 18.23 -35.42
N ASP A 307 19.15 19.10 -36.06
CA ASP A 307 18.79 18.95 -37.47
C ASP A 307 20.01 18.92 -38.41
N GLU A 308 21.06 19.70 -38.14
CA GLU A 308 22.29 19.71 -38.96
C GLU A 308 23.15 18.45 -38.80
N VAL A 309 23.07 17.77 -37.66
CA VAL A 309 23.75 16.48 -37.45
C VAL A 309 23.01 15.35 -38.17
N PHE A 310 21.69 15.44 -38.27
CA PHE A 310 20.82 14.37 -38.78
C PHE A 310 20.26 14.62 -40.20
N ALA A 311 20.57 15.75 -40.85
CA ALA A 311 20.09 16.11 -42.19
C ALA A 311 20.47 15.12 -43.31
N ASN A 312 21.52 14.30 -43.11
CA ASN A 312 22.03 13.36 -44.12
C ASN A 312 21.63 11.90 -43.86
N ILE A 313 20.70 11.66 -42.95
CA ILE A 313 20.22 10.29 -42.66
C ILE A 313 18.90 10.10 -43.37
N GLU A 314 18.92 9.32 -44.46
CA GLU A 314 17.70 8.93 -45.17
C GLU A 314 16.80 8.08 -44.23
N PHE A 315 15.54 8.51 -44.13
CA PHE A 315 14.49 7.92 -43.28
C PHE A 315 13.85 6.68 -43.91
#